data_AF-A0A7J2U6B5-F1
#
_entry.id   AF-A0A7J2U6B5-F1
#
_cell.length_a   1.000
_cell.length_b   1.000
_cell.length_c   1.000
_cell.angle_alpha   90.00
_cell.angle_beta   90.00
_cell.angle_gamma   90.00
#
_symmetry.space_group_name_H-M   'P 1'
#
loop_
_entity.id
_entity.type
_entity.pdbx_description
1 polymer ?
#
loop_
_entity_poly.entity_id
_entity_poly.type
_entity_poly.pdbx_seq_one_letter_code
_entity_poly.pdbx_strand_id
1 'polypeptide(L)'
;MLRKVKAIIMAILITTLTSLVLFIVIGPAPFNEIFRTIFGNIFTLAAIAIFSFVVMLIGFVTILTTDNEYIAAIATILVYISIVVLITILPMLFDAMGKYFGQALSNFTKIFGSP
;
A
#
# COMPACT_ATOMS: atom_id res chain seq x y z
N MET A 1 19.68 20.07 -9.81
CA MET A 1 18.20 19.92 -9.88
C MET A 1 17.75 19.07 -11.08
N LEU A 2 18.07 19.45 -12.32
CA LEU A 2 17.67 18.70 -13.53
C LEU A 2 18.14 17.22 -13.57
N ARG A 3 19.30 16.89 -12.99
CA ARG A 3 19.82 15.51 -12.92
C ARG A 3 19.03 14.65 -11.92
N LYS A 4 18.83 15.12 -10.68
CA LYS A 4 17.91 14.53 -9.68
C LYS A 4 16.51 14.23 -10.26
N VAL A 5 15.89 15.19 -10.94
CA VAL A 5 14.55 15.01 -11.51
C VAL A 5 14.53 13.91 -12.58
N LYS A 6 15.55 13.84 -13.44
CA LYS A 6 15.67 12.77 -14.46
C LYS A 6 15.84 11.39 -13.82
N ALA A 7 16.66 11.28 -12.78
CA ALA A 7 16.85 10.02 -12.06
C ALA A 7 15.55 9.53 -11.40
N ILE A 8 14.78 10.44 -10.80
CA ILE A 8 13.47 10.14 -10.20
C ILE A 8 12.47 9.63 -11.25
N ILE A 9 12.35 10.33 -12.38
CA ILE A 9 11.43 9.93 -13.46
C ILE A 9 11.83 8.56 -14.02
N MET A 10 13.12 8.33 -14.24
CA MET A 10 13.63 7.06 -14.78
C MET A 10 13.40 5.90 -13.82
N ALA A 11 13.59 6.13 -12.52
CA ALA A 11 13.33 5.17 -11.45
C ALA A 11 11.85 4.74 -11.40
N ILE A 12 10.92 5.69 -11.51
CA ILE A 12 9.47 5.41 -11.56
C ILE A 12 9.15 4.59 -12.82
N LEU A 13 9.65 5.02 -13.99
CA LEU A 13 9.42 4.34 -15.27
C LEU A 13 9.89 2.88 -15.25
N ILE A 14 11.11 2.64 -14.78
CA ILE A 14 11.68 1.29 -14.69
C ILE A 14 10.84 0.43 -13.74
N THR A 15 10.52 0.94 -12.55
CA THR A 15 9.75 0.18 -11.55
C THR A 15 8.38 -0.22 -12.08
N THR A 16 7.67 0.70 -12.74
CA THR A 16 6.36 0.43 -13.34
C THR A 16 6.47 -0.60 -14.46
N LEU A 17 7.44 -0.47 -15.36
CA LEU A 17 7.66 -1.42 -16.46
C LEU A 17 8.00 -2.81 -15.93
N THR A 18 8.91 -2.91 -14.96
CA THR A 18 9.28 -4.20 -14.35
C THR A 18 8.09 -4.86 -13.65
N SER A 19 7.30 -4.08 -12.92
CA SER A 19 6.09 -4.59 -12.25
C SER A 19 5.05 -5.11 -13.25
N LEU A 20 4.89 -4.40 -14.38
CA LEU A 20 3.95 -4.77 -15.44
C LEU A 20 4.40 -6.03 -16.19
N VAL A 21 5.70 -6.17 -16.46
CA VAL A 21 6.28 -7.40 -17.05
C VAL A 21 6.11 -8.58 -16.09
N LEU A 22 6.39 -8.40 -14.80
CA LEU A 22 6.18 -9.45 -13.79
C LEU A 22 4.72 -9.90 -13.74
N PHE A 23 3.78 -8.96 -13.81
CA PHE A 23 2.34 -9.27 -13.85
C PHE A 23 1.96 -10.10 -15.09
N ILE A 24 2.48 -9.73 -16.27
CA ILE A 24 2.21 -10.46 -17.52
C ILE A 24 2.83 -11.88 -17.49
N VAL A 25 4.04 -12.02 -16.95
CA VAL A 25 4.77 -13.30 -16.92
C VAL A 25 4.20 -14.27 -15.90
N ILE A 26 3.86 -13.80 -14.70
CA ILE A 26 3.32 -14.64 -13.62
C ILE A 26 1.85 -15.00 -13.89
N GLY A 27 1.14 -14.13 -14.60
CA GLY A 27 -0.27 -14.32 -14.92
C GLY A 27 -1.20 -14.01 -13.74
N PRO A 28 -2.50 -13.80 -14.02
CA PRO A 28 -3.45 -13.25 -13.04
C PRO A 28 -3.84 -14.24 -11.92
N ALA A 29 -3.79 -15.55 -12.18
CA ALA A 29 -4.25 -16.57 -11.24
C ALA A 29 -3.38 -16.68 -9.96
N PRO A 30 -2.06 -16.91 -10.05
CA PRO A 30 -1.20 -16.94 -8.85
C PRO A 30 -1.11 -15.57 -8.16
N PHE A 31 -1.21 -14.47 -8.92
CA PHE A 31 -1.27 -13.12 -8.35
C PHE A 31 -2.53 -12.93 -7.49
N ASN A 32 -3.68 -13.39 -7.97
CA ASN A 32 -4.94 -13.32 -7.23
C ASN A 32 -4.94 -14.22 -5.98
N GLU A 33 -4.32 -15.40 -6.00
CA GLU A 33 -4.21 -16.25 -4.80
C GLU A 33 -3.31 -15.65 -3.72
N ILE A 34 -2.17 -15.08 -4.12
CA ILE A 34 -1.28 -14.35 -3.21
C ILE A 34 -2.02 -13.15 -2.63
N PHE A 35 -2.71 -12.38 -3.46
CA PHE A 35 -3.55 -11.28 -3.01
C PHE A 35 -4.60 -11.76 -2.01
N ARG A 36 -5.36 -12.81 -2.33
CA ARG A 36 -6.45 -13.28 -1.47
C ARG A 36 -5.95 -13.81 -0.12
N THR A 37 -4.77 -14.44 -0.11
CA THR A 37 -4.11 -14.91 1.12
C THR A 37 -3.62 -13.76 1.98
N ILE A 38 -2.98 -12.76 1.38
CA ILE A 38 -2.42 -11.61 2.11
C ILE A 38 -3.51 -10.63 2.57
N PHE A 39 -4.48 -10.34 1.70
CA PHE A 39 -5.54 -9.35 1.94
C PHE A 39 -6.80 -9.96 2.56
N GLY A 40 -6.80 -11.26 2.90
CA GLY A 40 -7.94 -11.96 3.50
C GLY A 40 -8.18 -11.70 5.00
N ASN A 41 -7.22 -11.09 5.71
CA ASN A 41 -7.29 -10.85 7.15
C ASN A 41 -7.17 -9.34 7.46
N ILE A 42 -8.13 -8.79 8.21
CA ILE A 42 -8.16 -7.37 8.60
C ILE A 42 -6.90 -6.92 9.37
N PHE A 43 -6.32 -7.79 10.19
CA PHE A 43 -5.09 -7.48 10.93
C PHE A 43 -3.89 -7.36 9.98
N THR A 44 -3.82 -8.23 8.96
CA THR A 44 -2.79 -8.15 7.93
C THR A 44 -2.95 -6.90 7.08
N LEU A 45 -4.19 -6.56 6.68
CA LEU A 45 -4.50 -5.32 5.97
C LEU A 45 -4.04 -4.09 6.75
N ALA A 46 -4.39 -4.02 8.04
CA ALA A 46 -4.01 -2.92 8.91
C ALA A 46 -2.49 -2.83 9.10
N ALA A 47 -1.82 -3.95 9.33
CA ALA A 47 -0.36 -4.00 9.50
C ALA A 47 0.36 -3.52 8.23
N ILE A 48 -0.08 -3.96 7.04
CA ILE A 48 0.50 -3.51 5.77
C ILE A 48 0.23 -2.01 5.57
N ALA A 49 -0.99 -1.52 5.84
CA ALA A 49 -1.30 -0.10 5.71
C ALA A 49 -0.43 0.77 6.63
N ILE A 50 -0.27 0.40 7.90
CA ILE A 50 0.59 1.11 8.84
C ILE A 50 2.05 1.06 8.38
N PHE A 51 2.55 -0.10 7.99
CA PHE A 51 3.92 -0.27 7.53
C PHE A 51 4.20 0.58 6.28
N SER A 52 3.30 0.55 5.28
CA SER A 52 3.39 1.38 4.08
C SER A 52 3.36 2.87 4.42
N PHE A 53 2.53 3.30 5.38
CA PHE A 53 2.51 4.69 5.82
C PHE A 53 3.84 5.12 6.47
N VAL A 54 4.42 4.28 7.33
CA VAL A 54 5.74 4.54 7.96
C VAL A 54 6.85 4.62 6.92
N VAL A 55 6.92 3.65 6.00
CA VAL A 55 7.93 3.63 4.92
C VAL A 55 7.78 4.86 4.02
N MET A 56 6.54 5.26 3.71
CA MET A 56 6.26 6.46 2.94
C MET A 56 6.80 7.72 3.65
N LEU A 57 6.57 7.88 4.95
CA LEU A 57 7.07 9.03 5.71
C LEU A 57 8.59 9.07 5.74
N ILE A 58 9.25 7.94 6.03
CA ILE A 58 10.72 7.86 6.06
C ILE A 58 11.30 8.15 4.67
N GLY A 59 10.72 7.58 3.62
CA GLY A 59 11.14 7.82 2.25
C GLY A 59 10.97 9.29 1.85
N PHE A 60 9.85 9.91 2.23
CA PHE A 60 9.60 11.33 1.95
C PHE A 60 10.62 12.25 2.64
N VAL A 61 10.89 12.03 3.93
CA VAL A 61 11.93 12.75 4.67
C VAL A 61 13.30 12.55 4.02
N THR A 62 13.62 11.33 3.58
CA THR A 62 14.89 11.02 2.92
C THR A 62 15.05 11.77 1.59
N ILE A 63 13.98 11.86 0.79
CA ILE A 63 14.00 12.63 -0.48
C ILE A 63 14.30 14.10 -0.24
N LEU A 64 13.71 14.69 0.80
CA LEU A 64 13.87 16.11 1.11
C LEU A 64 15.22 16.46 1.73
N THR A 65 15.85 15.52 2.44
CA THR A 65 17.06 15.76 3.22
C THR A 65 18.33 15.29 2.55
N THR A 66 18.25 14.39 1.55
CA THR A 66 19.44 13.83 0.92
C THR A 66 19.93 14.65 -0.27
N ASP A 67 21.24 14.91 -0.27
CA ASP A 67 21.90 15.50 -1.43
C ASP A 67 22.29 14.47 -2.50
N ASN A 68 22.29 13.18 -2.15
CA ASN A 68 22.68 12.09 -3.03
C ASN A 68 21.52 11.72 -3.98
N GLU A 69 21.74 11.86 -5.28
CA GLU A 69 20.72 11.61 -6.31
C GLU A 69 20.24 10.14 -6.34
N TYR A 70 21.12 9.18 -6.03
CA TYR A 70 20.77 7.76 -6.00
C TYR A 70 19.91 7.41 -4.79
N ILE A 71 20.23 7.96 -3.63
CA ILE A 71 19.44 7.76 -2.40
C ILE A 71 18.05 8.39 -2.57
N ALA A 72 17.97 9.59 -3.15
CA ALA A 72 16.69 10.24 -3.47
C ALA A 72 15.84 9.40 -4.44
N ALA A 73 16.46 8.80 -5.46
CA ALA A 73 15.76 7.95 -6.43
C ALA A 73 15.18 6.69 -5.77
N ILE A 74 15.96 5.98 -4.95
CA ILE A 74 15.51 4.79 -4.22
C ILE A 74 14.39 5.15 -3.24
N ALA A 75 14.55 6.22 -2.48
CA ALA A 75 13.52 6.70 -1.56
C ALA A 75 12.22 7.05 -2.30
N THR A 76 12.33 7.62 -3.50
CA THR A 76 11.15 7.92 -4.35
C THR A 76 10.45 6.65 -4.83
N ILE A 77 11.19 5.60 -5.20
CA ILE A 77 10.60 4.29 -5.54
C ILE A 77 9.83 3.74 -4.33
N LEU A 78 10.43 3.77 -3.13
CA LEU A 78 9.79 3.26 -1.91
C LEU A 78 8.52 4.04 -1.55
N VAL A 79 8.55 5.37 -1.68
CA VAL A 79 7.37 6.22 -1.49
C VAL A 79 6.29 5.86 -2.51
N TYR A 80 6.66 5.73 -3.79
CA TYR A 80 5.72 5.38 -4.86
C TYR A 80 5.04 4.03 -4.61
N ILE A 81 5.82 2.99 -4.32
CA ILE A 81 5.27 1.66 -3.99
C ILE A 81 4.33 1.74 -2.80
N SER A 82 4.73 2.46 -1.74
CA SER A 82 3.92 2.61 -0.53
C SER A 82 2.59 3.32 -0.80
N ILE A 83 2.58 4.35 -1.66
CA ILE A 83 1.36 5.05 -2.09
C ILE A 83 0.44 4.10 -2.86
N VAL A 84 0.97 3.35 -3.83
CA VAL A 84 0.19 2.39 -4.63
C VAL A 84 -0.44 1.32 -3.73
N VAL A 85 0.34 0.80 -2.78
CA VAL A 85 -0.13 -0.18 -1.79
C VAL A 85 -1.24 0.42 -0.92
N LEU A 86 -1.06 1.64 -0.39
CA LEU A 86 -2.06 2.32 0.43
C LEU A 86 -3.38 2.54 -0.33
N ILE A 87 -3.33 3.05 -1.56
CA ILE A 87 -4.52 3.29 -2.40
C ILE A 87 -5.28 1.98 -2.63
N THR A 88 -4.56 0.86 -2.76
CA THR A 88 -5.16 -0.45 -3.00
C THR A 88 -5.81 -1.03 -1.72
N ILE A 89 -5.16 -0.86 -0.57
CA ILE A 89 -5.57 -1.49 0.70
C ILE A 89 -6.63 -0.69 1.45
N LEU A 90 -6.54 0.65 1.44
CA LEU A 90 -7.41 1.52 2.24
C LEU A 90 -8.91 1.22 2.03
N PRO A 91 -9.43 1.11 0.78
CA PRO A 91 -10.83 0.77 0.57
C PRO A 91 -11.21 -0.58 1.17
N MET A 92 -10.37 -1.60 1.01
CA MET A 92 -10.61 -2.94 1.56
C MET A 92 -10.61 -2.94 3.08
N LEU A 93 -9.73 -2.14 3.70
CA LEU A 93 -9.66 -1.97 5.14
C LEU A 93 -10.93 -1.27 5.66
N PHE A 94 -11.39 -0.20 5.01
CA PHE A 94 -12.63 0.49 5.38
C PHE A 94 -13.85 -0.41 5.26
N ASP A 95 -13.96 -1.19 4.18
CA ASP A 95 -15.05 -2.16 4.00
C ASP A 95 -15.04 -3.25 5.08
N ALA A 96 -13.84 -3.77 5.41
CA ALA A 96 -13.70 -4.75 6.47
C ALA A 96 -14.09 -4.16 7.83
N MET A 97 -13.58 -2.97 8.17
CA MET A 97 -13.94 -2.26 9.40
C MET A 97 -15.45 -2.00 9.47
N GLY A 98 -16.07 -1.54 8.39
CA GLY A 98 -17.52 -1.31 8.32
C GLY A 98 -18.34 -2.56 8.64
N LYS A 99 -17.92 -3.74 8.14
CA LYS A 99 -18.56 -5.03 8.47
C LYS A 99 -18.39 -5.41 9.95
N TYR A 100 -17.20 -5.24 10.51
CA TYR A 100 -16.93 -5.51 11.93
C TYR A 100 -17.73 -4.58 12.84
N PHE A 101 -17.76 -3.28 12.55
CA PHE A 101 -18.56 -2.31 13.30
C PHE A 101 -20.06 -2.57 13.15
N GLY A 102 -20.53 -2.92 11.95
CA GLY A 102 -21.93 -3.29 11.72
C GLY A 102 -22.36 -4.53 12.51
N GLN A 103 -21.51 -5.57 12.57
CA GLN A 103 -21.77 -6.75 13.41
C GLN A 103 -21.74 -6.42 14.90
N ALA A 104 -20.76 -5.63 15.36
CA ALA A 104 -20.67 -5.21 16.75
C ALA A 104 -21.91 -4.41 17.17
N LEU A 105 -22.37 -3.48 16.32
CA LEU A 105 -23.57 -2.68 16.54
C LEU A 105 -24.83 -3.55 16.54
N SER A 106 -24.96 -4.49 15.59
CA SER A 106 -26.09 -5.42 15.54
C SER A 106 -26.16 -6.32 16.78
N ASN A 107 -25.01 -6.79 17.28
CA ASN A 107 -24.96 -7.57 18.51
C ASN A 107 -25.30 -6.72 19.73
N PHE A 108 -24.83 -5.47 19.76
CA PHE A 108 -25.16 -4.52 20.82
C PHE A 108 -26.66 -4.20 20.85
N THR A 109 -27.29 -3.92 19.70
CA THR A 109 -28.73 -3.65 19.63
C THR A 109 -29.59 -4.87 19.95
N LYS A 110 -29.12 -6.09 19.70
CA LYS A 110 -29.79 -7.32 20.15
C LYS A 110 -29.73 -7.50 21.67
N ILE A 111 -28.64 -7.08 22.32
CA ILE A 111 -28.47 -7.21 23.77
C ILE A 111 -29.24 -6.10 24.51
N PHE A 112 -29.31 -4.89 23.96
CA PHE A 112 -29.87 -3.71 24.65
C PHE A 112 -31.18 -3.17 24.05
N GLY A 113 -31.61 -3.66 22.90
CA GLY A 113 -32.77 -3.16 22.15
C GLY A 113 -33.95 -4.12 22.04
N SER A 114 -33.93 -5.27 22.70
CA SER A 114 -35.13 -6.08 22.91
C SER A 114 -35.91 -5.52 24.11
N PRO A 115 -37.18 -5.12 23.97
CA PRO A 115 -38.07 -5.01 25.13
C PRO A 115 -38.23 -6.37 25.82
#